data_AF-A0A0C4E831-F1
#
_entry.id   AF-A0A0C4E831-F1
#
_cell.length_a   1.000
_cell.length_b   1.000
_cell.length_c   1.000
_cell.angle_alpha   90.00
_cell.angle_beta   90.00
_cell.angle_gamma   90.00
#
_symmetry.space_group_name_H-M   'P 1'
#
loop_
_entity.id
_entity.type
_entity.pdbx_description
1 polymer ?
#
loop_
_entity_poly.entity_id
_entity_poly.type
_entity_poly.pdbx_seq_one_letter_code
_entity_poly.pdbx_strand_id
1 'polypeptide(L)'
;MRPLAIALVLAAQATAQAPVDFNKPFIFDWNCAESVESCENACYAVKQGLAPDLFTFDADANNWEDRSRRSGADSGVCNDMDELARNPLDEKHMFCQEFPPPSTQEGGEGAVLRCVRLAEKLGESVQFNSFYNHIIPDGGQFEMIVRNFNRTKYCRHDADMAATPFEFTFKDGLVVDAQGPSEDRRAFGSAANTPRQERAGVNLREFEDEYGDRVLSLSRNVSDSLIGRTISNGKRGIKIVGEVTPGR
;
A
#
# COMPACT_ATOMS: atom_id res chain seq x y z
N MET A 1 16.33 -17.02 -65.47
CA MET A 1 16.36 -17.19 -64.01
C MET A 1 15.57 -16.04 -63.39
N ARG A 2 14.37 -16.30 -62.87
CA ARG A 2 13.51 -15.30 -62.20
C ARG A 2 13.54 -15.59 -60.69
N PRO A 3 13.73 -14.60 -59.80
CA PRO A 3 13.68 -14.85 -58.37
C PRO A 3 12.22 -14.90 -57.92
N LEU A 4 11.85 -15.98 -57.24
CA LEU A 4 10.64 -16.03 -56.41
C LEU A 4 10.94 -15.26 -55.12
N ALA A 5 10.18 -14.19 -54.86
CA ALA A 5 10.14 -13.56 -53.56
C ALA A 5 9.13 -14.32 -52.69
N ILE A 6 9.62 -14.95 -51.63
CA ILE A 6 8.81 -15.58 -50.58
C ILE A 6 8.42 -14.47 -49.61
N ALA A 7 7.14 -14.09 -49.60
CA ALA A 7 6.58 -13.19 -48.59
C ALA A 7 6.28 -14.01 -47.32
N LEU A 8 7.07 -13.77 -46.27
CA LEU A 8 6.85 -14.31 -44.94
C LEU A 8 5.77 -13.46 -44.25
N VAL A 9 4.56 -14.01 -44.09
CA VAL A 9 3.48 -13.35 -43.34
C VAL A 9 3.70 -13.61 -41.85
N LEU A 10 4.22 -12.62 -41.13
CA LEU A 10 4.19 -12.59 -39.67
C LEU A 10 2.76 -12.26 -39.22
N ALA A 11 2.04 -13.27 -38.75
CA ALA A 11 0.79 -13.06 -38.02
C ALA A 11 1.12 -12.60 -36.59
N ALA A 12 1.04 -11.30 -36.33
CA ALA A 12 1.01 -10.77 -34.97
C ALA A 12 -0.34 -11.15 -34.36
N GLN A 13 -0.35 -12.08 -33.41
CA GLN A 13 -1.53 -12.33 -32.59
C GLN A 13 -1.66 -11.19 -31.59
N ALA A 14 -2.53 -10.23 -31.89
CA ALA A 14 -3.03 -9.29 -30.90
C ALA A 14 -3.90 -10.08 -29.92
N THR A 15 -3.42 -10.30 -28.70
CA THR A 15 -4.26 -10.78 -27.61
C THR A 15 -5.27 -9.69 -27.30
N ALA A 16 -6.53 -9.92 -27.66
CA ALA A 16 -7.62 -9.02 -27.29
C ALA A 16 -7.68 -8.96 -25.75
N GLN A 17 -7.34 -7.80 -25.18
CA GLN A 17 -7.57 -7.54 -23.77
C GLN A 17 -9.08 -7.58 -23.53
N ALA A 18 -9.50 -8.31 -22.50
CA ALA A 18 -10.90 -8.34 -22.09
C ALA A 18 -11.39 -6.89 -21.82
N PRO A 19 -12.65 -6.57 -22.14
CA PRO A 19 -13.20 -5.24 -21.88
C PRO A 19 -13.10 -4.91 -20.39
N VAL A 20 -12.60 -3.72 -20.07
CA VAL A 20 -12.52 -3.20 -18.70
C VAL A 20 -13.94 -2.92 -18.21
N ASP A 21 -14.36 -3.60 -17.15
CA ASP A 21 -15.63 -3.32 -16.47
C ASP A 21 -15.46 -2.14 -15.52
N PHE A 22 -15.81 -0.94 -15.99
CA PHE A 22 -15.74 0.30 -15.21
C PHE A 22 -16.69 0.33 -13.99
N ASN A 23 -17.59 -0.64 -13.85
CA ASN A 23 -18.46 -0.75 -12.68
C ASN A 23 -17.78 -1.46 -11.49
N LYS A 24 -16.55 -1.94 -11.68
CA LYS A 24 -15.77 -2.60 -10.63
C LYS A 24 -14.45 -1.88 -10.44
N PRO A 25 -13.94 -1.81 -9.19
CA PRO A 25 -12.62 -1.27 -8.97
C PRO A 25 -11.55 -2.13 -9.66
N PHE A 26 -10.53 -1.44 -10.18
CA PHE A 26 -9.27 -2.06 -10.55
C PHE A 26 -8.62 -2.67 -9.30
N ILE A 27 -7.76 -3.65 -9.49
CA ILE A 27 -7.07 -4.30 -8.39
C ILE A 27 -5.57 -4.14 -8.59
N PHE A 28 -4.93 -3.40 -7.69
CA PHE A 28 -3.50 -3.23 -7.67
C PHE A 28 -2.83 -4.44 -7.00
N ASP A 29 -2.02 -5.18 -7.77
CA ASP A 29 -1.20 -6.29 -7.27
C ASP A 29 0.14 -5.80 -6.69
N TRP A 30 0.18 -5.53 -5.39
CA TRP A 30 1.38 -5.06 -4.72
C TRP A 30 2.27 -6.23 -4.25
N ASN A 31 3.41 -6.43 -4.91
CA ASN A 31 4.41 -7.39 -4.45
C ASN A 31 5.28 -6.80 -3.33
N CYS A 32 5.07 -7.25 -2.10
CA CYS A 32 5.77 -6.73 -0.93
C CYS A 32 7.18 -7.30 -0.74
N ALA A 33 7.71 -8.12 -1.65
CA ALA A 33 9.08 -8.62 -1.54
C ALA A 33 10.15 -7.51 -1.55
N GLU A 34 9.86 -6.38 -2.19
CA GLU A 34 10.80 -5.25 -2.37
C GLU A 34 10.36 -3.99 -1.60
N SER A 35 9.26 -4.08 -0.84
CA SER A 35 8.65 -2.95 -0.13
C SER A 35 7.86 -3.44 1.10
N VAL A 36 8.50 -4.27 1.91
CA VAL A 36 7.93 -4.90 3.10
C VAL A 36 7.41 -3.85 4.08
N GLU A 37 8.22 -2.83 4.39
CA GLU A 37 7.87 -1.81 5.39
C GLU A 37 6.69 -0.94 4.93
N SER A 38 6.65 -0.60 3.64
CA SER A 38 5.52 0.11 3.03
C SER A 38 4.23 -0.70 3.11
N CYS A 39 4.30 -2.00 2.80
CA CYS A 39 3.15 -2.89 2.89
C CYS A 39 2.67 -3.10 4.33
N GLU A 40 3.58 -3.11 5.31
CA GLU A 40 3.22 -3.12 6.73
C GLU A 40 2.44 -1.87 7.13
N ASN A 41 2.89 -0.67 6.71
CA ASN A 41 2.16 0.56 7.00
C ASN A 41 0.75 0.54 6.38
N ALA A 42 0.65 0.18 5.10
CA ALA A 42 -0.62 0.06 4.40
C ALA A 42 -1.57 -0.93 5.10
N CYS A 43 -1.07 -2.11 5.46
CA CYS A 43 -1.90 -3.08 6.16
C CYS A 43 -2.32 -2.60 7.55
N TYR A 44 -1.41 -1.98 8.29
CA TYR A 44 -1.72 -1.40 9.59
C TYR A 44 -2.83 -0.35 9.48
N ALA A 45 -2.68 0.60 8.56
CA ALA A 45 -3.64 1.68 8.37
C ALA A 45 -5.05 1.15 8.05
N VAL A 46 -5.17 0.18 7.13
CA VAL A 46 -6.47 -0.41 6.78
C VAL A 46 -7.01 -1.28 7.94
N LYS A 47 -6.18 -2.16 8.51
CA LYS A 47 -6.59 -3.07 9.59
C LYS A 47 -7.10 -2.32 10.83
N GLN A 48 -6.51 -1.17 11.12
CA GLN A 48 -6.89 -0.33 12.26
C GLN A 48 -8.03 0.65 11.92
N GLY A 49 -8.52 0.64 10.68
CA GLY A 49 -9.57 1.54 10.20
C GLY A 49 -9.14 3.00 10.15
N LEU A 50 -7.85 3.26 10.01
CA LEU A 50 -7.25 4.60 9.93
C LEU A 50 -7.21 5.13 8.48
N ALA A 51 -7.30 4.24 7.50
CA ALA A 51 -7.37 4.58 6.08
C ALA A 51 -8.61 3.94 5.42
N PRO A 52 -9.10 4.53 4.31
CA PRO A 52 -10.04 3.85 3.42
C PRO A 52 -9.38 2.64 2.75
N ASP A 53 -10.23 1.83 2.13
CA ASP A 53 -9.90 0.59 1.43
C ASP A 53 -10.17 0.64 -0.09
N LEU A 54 -10.79 1.73 -0.55
CA LEU A 54 -11.05 2.02 -1.95
C LEU A 54 -10.44 3.38 -2.25
N PHE A 55 -9.64 3.43 -3.31
CA PHE A 55 -8.85 4.61 -3.66
C PHE A 55 -9.23 5.12 -5.03
N THR A 56 -9.22 6.43 -5.21
CA THR A 56 -9.47 7.08 -6.49
C THR A 56 -8.16 7.64 -7.02
N PHE A 57 -7.66 7.09 -8.13
CA PHE A 57 -6.44 7.58 -8.75
C PHE A 57 -6.63 8.99 -9.27
N ASP A 58 -5.68 9.86 -8.97
CA ASP A 58 -5.59 11.22 -9.49
C ASP A 58 -4.32 11.29 -10.32
N ALA A 59 -4.39 11.63 -11.61
CA ALA A 59 -3.22 11.68 -12.48
C ALA A 59 -2.44 13.02 -12.40
N ASP A 60 -2.96 14.03 -11.69
CA ASP A 60 -2.31 15.34 -11.58
C ASP A 60 -1.20 15.35 -10.52
N ALA A 61 0.05 15.33 -10.97
CA ALA A 61 1.22 15.34 -10.11
C ALA A 61 1.32 16.56 -9.17
N ASN A 62 0.71 17.70 -9.53
CA ASN A 62 0.69 18.86 -8.63
C ASN A 62 -0.17 18.58 -7.38
N ASN A 63 -1.27 17.84 -7.56
CA ASN A 63 -2.10 17.41 -6.43
C ASN A 63 -1.34 16.42 -5.54
N TRP A 64 -0.43 15.62 -6.10
CA TRP A 64 0.38 14.66 -5.34
C TRP A 64 1.35 15.39 -4.42
N GLU A 65 2.09 16.36 -4.94
CA GLU A 65 3.02 17.17 -4.15
C GLU A 65 2.29 17.95 -3.04
N ASP A 66 1.14 18.55 -3.37
CA ASP A 66 0.31 19.23 -2.38
C ASP A 66 -0.21 18.27 -1.29
N ARG A 67 -0.58 17.03 -1.64
CA ARG A 67 -0.99 16.00 -0.67
C ARG A 67 0.19 15.53 0.20
N SER A 68 1.35 15.23 -0.39
CA SER A 68 2.55 14.83 0.37
C SER A 68 2.98 15.88 1.39
N ARG A 69 2.87 17.16 1.04
CA ARG A 69 3.13 18.24 1.99
C ARG A 69 2.08 18.30 3.11
N ARG A 70 0.79 18.12 2.78
CA ARG A 70 -0.30 18.14 3.78
C ARG A 70 -0.34 16.91 4.68
N SER A 71 0.16 15.76 4.24
CA SER A 71 0.31 14.59 5.10
C SER A 71 1.38 14.79 6.18
N GLY A 72 2.32 15.69 5.94
CA GLY A 72 3.50 15.90 6.78
C GLY A 72 4.71 15.06 6.39
N ALA A 73 4.68 14.34 5.27
CA ALA A 73 5.82 13.54 4.79
C ALA A 73 7.08 14.40 4.52
N ASP A 74 6.89 15.65 4.13
CA ASP A 74 7.97 16.61 3.86
C ASP A 74 8.44 17.39 5.10
N SER A 75 7.91 17.07 6.28
CA SER A 75 8.27 17.75 7.54
C SER A 75 9.71 17.48 8.01
N GLY A 76 10.42 16.54 7.37
CA GLY A 76 11.77 16.13 7.77
C GLY A 76 11.81 15.13 8.91
N VAL A 77 10.65 14.74 9.47
CA VAL A 77 10.54 13.81 10.61
C VAL A 77 11.25 12.49 10.40
N CYS A 78 11.31 11.95 9.18
CA CYS A 78 12.01 10.68 8.94
C CYS A 78 13.55 10.80 8.92
N ASN A 79 14.09 12.03 8.85
CA ASN A 79 15.53 12.31 8.81
C ASN A 79 16.03 13.08 10.04
N ASP A 80 15.12 13.36 10.99
CA ASP A 80 15.46 14.03 12.23
C ASP A 80 16.22 13.05 13.13
N MET A 81 17.46 13.33 13.50
CA MET A 81 18.19 12.43 14.40
C MET A 81 17.83 12.69 15.88
N ASP A 82 17.05 13.74 16.15
CA ASP A 82 16.44 13.97 17.45
C ASP A 82 15.23 13.05 17.64
N GLU A 83 14.91 12.70 18.89
CA GLU A 83 14.03 11.63 19.41
C GLU A 83 12.65 11.40 18.71
N LEU A 84 12.25 12.28 17.80
CA LEU A 84 11.00 12.23 17.02
C LEU A 84 11.09 11.31 15.79
N ALA A 85 12.26 11.16 15.15
CA ALA A 85 12.40 10.13 14.11
C ALA A 85 12.64 8.80 14.79
N ARG A 86 11.59 7.99 14.76
CA ARG A 86 11.72 6.56 14.98
C ARG A 86 12.35 6.00 13.73
N ASN A 87 13.66 6.16 13.69
CA ASN A 87 14.57 5.50 12.78
C ASN A 87 15.01 4.22 13.46
N PRO A 88 14.20 3.15 13.42
CA PRO A 88 14.50 1.92 14.15
C PRO A 88 15.78 1.24 13.67
N LEU A 89 16.32 1.69 12.53
CA LEU A 89 17.50 1.14 11.88
C LEU A 89 18.74 2.03 12.04
N ASP A 90 18.64 3.17 12.75
CA ASP A 90 19.72 4.15 12.92
C ASP A 90 20.38 4.59 11.59
N GLU A 91 19.58 4.66 10.52
CA GLU A 91 20.00 5.07 9.19
C GLU A 91 19.91 6.59 9.00
N LYS A 92 21.00 7.25 8.57
CA LYS A 92 21.04 8.72 8.42
C LYS A 92 20.00 9.31 7.47
N HIS A 93 19.43 8.49 6.57
CA HIS A 93 18.48 8.95 5.55
C HIS A 93 17.34 7.95 5.40
N MET A 94 16.21 8.24 6.02
CA MET A 94 14.96 7.52 5.79
C MET A 94 13.95 8.41 5.08
N PHE A 95 12.95 7.76 4.49
CA PHE A 95 11.92 8.41 3.71
C PHE A 95 10.57 8.14 4.35
N CYS A 96 9.70 9.13 4.36
CA CYS A 96 8.34 8.91 4.80
C CYS A 96 7.56 8.18 3.69
N GLN A 97 6.97 7.06 4.06
CA GLN A 97 5.96 6.36 3.28
C GLN A 97 4.59 6.80 3.77
N GLU A 98 3.66 6.99 2.84
CA GLU A 98 2.35 7.60 3.09
C GLU A 98 1.24 6.63 2.71
N PHE A 99 0.26 6.47 3.60
CA PHE A 99 -0.94 5.68 3.30
C PHE A 99 -2.22 6.36 3.83
N PRO A 100 -3.20 6.73 2.98
CA PRO A 100 -3.24 6.52 1.53
C PRO A 100 -2.14 7.28 0.75
N PRO A 101 -1.71 6.77 -0.42
CA PRO A 101 -0.69 7.43 -1.23
C PRO A 101 -1.14 8.80 -1.74
N PRO A 102 -0.22 9.78 -1.92
CA PRO A 102 -0.55 11.12 -2.45
C PRO A 102 -1.09 11.11 -3.89
N SER A 103 -0.85 10.02 -4.63
CA SER A 103 -1.42 9.77 -5.96
C SER A 103 -2.90 9.41 -5.94
N THR A 104 -3.53 9.35 -4.77
CA THR A 104 -4.96 9.09 -4.60
C THR A 104 -5.68 10.32 -4.07
N GLN A 105 -6.97 10.47 -4.37
CA GLN A 105 -7.79 11.57 -3.85
C GLN A 105 -7.92 11.53 -2.32
N GLU A 106 -7.83 10.34 -1.74
CA GLU A 106 -7.90 10.06 -0.31
C GLU A 106 -6.57 10.31 0.42
N GLY A 107 -5.48 10.56 -0.31
CA GLY A 107 -4.17 10.88 0.25
C GLY A 107 -4.07 12.30 0.81
N GLY A 108 -2.99 12.55 1.56
CA GLY A 108 -2.68 13.86 2.13
C GLY A 108 -2.96 13.94 3.63
N GLU A 109 -3.68 14.98 4.06
CA GLU A 109 -3.93 15.24 5.48
C GLU A 109 -4.58 14.03 6.17
N GLY A 110 -4.01 13.61 7.30
CA GLY A 110 -4.47 12.43 8.04
C GLY A 110 -3.94 11.09 7.51
N ALA A 111 -3.13 11.07 6.46
CA ALA A 111 -2.44 9.86 6.03
C ALA A 111 -1.55 9.30 7.15
N VAL A 112 -1.54 7.97 7.26
CA VAL A 112 -0.66 7.23 8.14
C VAL A 112 0.72 7.19 7.52
N LEU A 113 1.70 7.65 8.28
CA LEU A 113 3.10 7.77 7.89
C LEU A 113 3.96 6.71 8.57
N ARG A 114 4.98 6.25 7.87
CA ARG A 114 6.06 5.41 8.42
C ARG A 114 7.40 5.78 7.81
N CYS A 115 8.46 5.80 8.61
CA CYS A 115 9.82 5.92 8.12
C CYS A 115 10.24 4.60 7.46
N VAL A 116 10.68 4.64 6.20
CA VAL A 116 11.17 3.48 5.44
C VAL A 116 12.51 3.79 4.77
N ARG A 117 13.25 2.74 4.42
CA ARG A 117 14.52 2.89 3.69
C ARG A 117 14.31 3.30 2.23
N LEU A 118 15.36 3.85 1.61
CA LEU A 118 15.33 4.20 0.18
C LEU A 118 14.94 3.01 -0.71
N ALA A 119 15.47 1.82 -0.44
CA ALA A 119 15.18 0.61 -1.21
C ALA A 119 13.67 0.29 -1.21
N GLU A 120 13.01 0.41 -0.05
CA GLU A 120 11.57 0.19 0.11
C GLU A 120 10.77 1.21 -0.71
N LYS A 121 11.11 2.50 -0.57
CA LYS A 121 10.47 3.59 -1.32
C LYS A 121 10.60 3.40 -2.84
N LEU A 122 11.77 2.98 -3.32
CA LEU A 122 11.99 2.72 -4.74
C LEU A 122 11.23 1.48 -5.22
N GLY A 123 11.22 0.40 -4.44
CA GLY A 123 10.49 -0.83 -4.74
C GLY A 123 8.98 -0.62 -4.85
N GLU A 124 8.42 0.21 -3.97
CA GLU A 124 7.03 0.68 -4.02
C GLU A 124 6.78 1.53 -5.27
N SER A 125 7.56 2.60 -5.45
CA SER A 125 7.39 3.58 -6.54
C SER A 125 7.38 2.92 -7.92
N VAL A 126 8.25 1.92 -8.13
CA VAL A 126 8.36 1.20 -9.40
C VAL A 126 7.09 0.40 -9.73
N GLN A 127 6.41 -0.14 -8.73
CA GLN A 127 5.17 -0.92 -8.91
C GLN A 127 3.97 0.00 -9.14
N PHE A 128 3.85 1.06 -8.33
CA PHE A 128 2.80 2.07 -8.48
C PHE A 128 2.88 2.78 -9.84
N ASN A 129 4.08 3.21 -10.25
CA ASN A 129 4.26 3.84 -11.55
C ASN A 129 3.87 2.93 -12.72
N SER A 130 4.11 1.62 -12.60
CA SER A 130 3.67 0.64 -13.60
C SER A 130 2.15 0.51 -13.64
N PHE A 131 1.50 0.47 -12.48
CA PHE A 131 0.04 0.39 -12.39
C PHE A 131 -0.64 1.66 -12.95
N TYR A 132 -0.16 2.84 -12.54
CA TYR A 132 -0.69 4.14 -12.98
C TYR A 132 -0.53 4.40 -14.47
N ASN A 133 0.58 3.98 -15.08
CA ASN A 133 0.81 4.25 -16.51
C ASN A 133 0.17 3.22 -17.45
N HIS A 134 -0.23 2.05 -16.96
CA HIS A 134 -0.61 0.94 -17.84
C HIS A 134 -1.95 0.30 -17.52
N ILE A 135 -2.50 0.49 -16.31
CA ILE A 135 -3.68 -0.24 -15.86
C ILE A 135 -4.84 0.70 -15.56
N ILE A 136 -4.61 1.74 -14.75
CA ILE A 136 -5.69 2.57 -14.22
C ILE A 136 -5.73 3.95 -14.90
N PRO A 137 -6.89 4.38 -15.43
CA PRO A 137 -7.06 5.75 -15.92
C PRO A 137 -7.29 6.73 -14.77
N ASP A 138 -7.07 8.02 -15.03
CA ASP A 138 -7.42 9.11 -14.11
C ASP A 138 -8.89 9.02 -13.65
N GLY A 139 -9.13 9.26 -12.37
CA GLY A 139 -10.43 9.08 -11.72
C GLY A 139 -10.88 7.63 -11.53
N GLY A 140 -10.08 6.66 -12.00
CA GLY A 140 -10.35 5.23 -11.80
C GLY A 140 -10.25 4.86 -10.33
N GLN A 141 -11.16 3.98 -9.88
CA GLN A 141 -11.14 3.46 -8.52
C GLN A 141 -10.39 2.14 -8.44
N PHE A 142 -9.65 1.92 -7.36
CA PHE A 142 -8.94 0.68 -7.14
C PHE A 142 -8.85 0.25 -5.69
N GLU A 143 -8.75 -1.06 -5.51
CA GLU A 143 -8.40 -1.70 -4.25
C GLU A 143 -6.98 -2.23 -4.34
N MET A 144 -6.35 -2.50 -3.19
CA MET A 144 -5.01 -3.05 -3.13
C MET A 144 -5.02 -4.49 -2.59
N ILE A 145 -4.16 -5.33 -3.16
CA ILE A 145 -3.84 -6.65 -2.65
C ILE A 145 -2.34 -6.71 -2.44
N VAL A 146 -1.92 -7.32 -1.33
CA VAL A 146 -0.51 -7.54 -1.02
C VAL A 146 -0.13 -9.00 -1.19
N ARG A 147 0.94 -9.24 -1.96
CA ARG A 147 1.56 -10.56 -2.16
C ARG A 147 2.81 -10.73 -1.33
N ASN A 148 3.27 -11.99 -1.25
CA ASN A 148 4.41 -12.40 -0.44
C ASN A 148 4.17 -12.13 1.05
N PHE A 149 2.91 -12.23 1.50
CA PHE A 149 2.56 -11.90 2.88
C PHE A 149 2.92 -13.00 3.89
N ASN A 150 3.32 -14.19 3.43
CA ASN A 150 3.56 -15.34 4.31
C ASN A 150 5.02 -15.48 4.79
N ARG A 151 5.88 -14.48 4.51
CA ARG A 151 7.30 -14.40 4.98
C ARG A 151 7.57 -13.29 5.98
N THR A 152 6.66 -12.33 6.08
CA THR A 152 6.66 -11.29 7.11
C THR A 152 5.33 -11.40 7.83
N LYS A 153 5.33 -11.22 9.14
CA LYS A 153 4.12 -11.27 9.95
C LYS A 153 3.32 -9.97 9.75
N TYR A 154 2.83 -9.72 8.54
CA TYR A 154 2.16 -8.46 8.19
C TYR A 154 0.99 -8.18 9.14
N CYS A 155 0.77 -6.90 9.41
CA CYS A 155 -0.33 -6.43 10.24
C CYS A 155 -0.31 -6.96 11.69
N ARG A 156 0.82 -7.52 12.16
CA ARG A 156 1.03 -7.78 13.58
C ARG A 156 1.45 -6.48 14.26
N HIS A 157 0.70 -6.15 15.29
CA HIS A 157 1.17 -5.43 16.43
C HIS A 157 1.11 -6.47 17.54
N ASP A 158 2.18 -7.24 17.74
CA ASP A 158 2.30 -8.04 18.96
C ASP A 158 2.76 -7.14 20.12
N ALA A 159 2.61 -7.64 21.35
CA ALA A 159 2.92 -6.89 22.57
C ALA A 159 4.38 -6.37 22.60
N ASP A 160 5.30 -6.99 21.86
CA ASP A 160 6.70 -6.54 21.74
C ASP A 160 6.84 -5.25 20.92
N MET A 161 5.87 -4.91 20.06
CA MET A 161 5.84 -3.65 19.31
C MET A 161 5.16 -2.50 20.07
N ALA A 162 4.57 -2.75 21.23
CA ALA A 162 3.94 -1.72 22.06
C ALA A 162 4.95 -0.68 22.61
N ALA A 163 6.24 -1.00 22.61
CA ALA A 163 7.30 -0.09 23.05
C ALA A 163 7.63 1.02 22.03
N THR A 164 7.29 0.83 20.74
CA THR A 164 7.56 1.80 19.68
C THR A 164 6.48 1.77 18.59
N PRO A 165 5.42 2.61 18.63
CA PRO A 165 4.63 2.90 17.43
C PRO A 165 5.51 3.30 16.22
N PHE A 166 5.49 2.51 15.15
CA PHE A 166 6.21 2.78 13.90
C PHE A 166 5.40 3.70 12.99
N GLU A 167 4.08 3.67 13.14
CA GLU A 167 3.13 4.45 12.36
C GLU A 167 2.67 5.69 13.13
N PHE A 168 2.70 6.84 12.44
CA PHE A 168 2.34 8.14 13.00
C PHE A 168 1.48 8.93 12.01
N THR A 169 0.90 10.03 12.46
CA THR A 169 0.21 11.01 11.59
C THR A 169 0.68 12.40 11.93
N PHE A 170 0.45 13.35 11.03
CA PHE A 170 0.74 14.76 11.28
C PHE A 170 -0.57 15.51 11.57
N LYS A 171 -0.66 16.18 12.72
CA LYS A 171 -1.87 16.88 13.17
C LYS A 171 -1.55 18.20 13.86
N ASP A 172 -2.01 19.31 13.29
CA ASP A 172 -1.71 20.69 13.69
C ASP A 172 -0.20 20.94 13.92
N GLY A 173 0.63 20.54 12.96
CA GLY A 173 2.08 20.78 13.03
C GLY A 173 2.86 19.80 13.91
N LEU A 174 2.21 18.77 14.45
CA LEU A 174 2.81 17.82 15.38
C LEU A 174 2.70 16.39 14.87
N VAL A 175 3.77 15.61 15.07
CA VAL A 175 3.74 14.16 14.94
C VAL A 175 2.95 13.58 16.11
N VAL A 176 1.99 12.70 15.82
CA VAL A 176 1.20 11.98 16.81
C VAL A 176 1.13 10.49 16.45
N ASP A 177 0.96 9.63 17.45
CA ASP A 177 0.70 8.21 17.23
C ASP A 177 -0.53 8.03 16.32
N ALA A 178 -0.44 7.11 15.35
CA ALA A 178 -1.52 6.93 14.38
C ALA A 178 -2.85 6.40 14.98
N GLN A 179 -2.80 5.73 16.14
CA GLN A 179 -3.99 5.27 16.88
C GLN A 179 -4.40 6.19 18.04
N GLY A 180 -3.52 7.11 18.47
CA GLY A 180 -3.68 7.87 19.70
C GLY A 180 -4.96 8.72 19.77
N PRO A 181 -5.58 8.88 20.95
CA PRO A 181 -6.64 9.86 21.15
C PRO A 181 -6.08 11.26 20.93
N SER A 182 -6.90 12.13 20.36
CA SER A 182 -6.54 13.48 19.91
C SER A 182 -6.06 14.48 20.99
N GLU A 183 -5.75 14.05 22.20
CA GLU A 183 -5.56 14.92 23.37
C GLU A 183 -4.14 14.98 23.95
N ASP A 184 -3.23 14.04 23.69
CA ASP A 184 -1.86 14.12 24.24
C ASP A 184 -0.82 14.63 23.23
N ARG A 185 -0.91 15.95 22.98
CA ARG A 185 0.16 16.74 22.37
C ARG A 185 1.15 17.17 23.45
N ARG A 186 2.17 16.33 23.70
CA ARG A 186 3.50 16.65 24.26
C ARG A 186 4.04 15.40 24.97
N ALA A 187 4.61 14.47 24.20
CA ALA A 187 5.62 13.52 24.67
C ALA A 187 5.74 12.36 23.67
N PHE A 188 6.62 12.51 22.68
CA PHE A 188 7.33 11.33 22.18
C PHE A 188 8.54 10.97 23.07
N GLY A 189 8.70 11.65 24.22
CA GLY A 189 9.63 11.29 25.28
C GLY A 189 8.90 10.58 26.42
N SER A 190 9.42 9.42 26.81
CA SER A 190 8.92 8.51 27.86
C SER A 190 7.56 7.84 27.59
N ALA A 191 7.64 6.54 27.31
CA ALA A 191 6.56 5.58 27.40
C ALA A 191 5.79 5.75 28.73
N ALA A 192 4.65 6.46 28.68
CA ALA A 192 3.68 6.41 29.74
C ALA A 192 2.67 5.31 29.39
N ASN A 193 2.71 4.25 30.21
CA ASN A 193 1.79 3.11 30.28
C ASN A 193 0.30 3.52 30.25
N THR A 194 -0.20 3.97 29.11
CA THR A 194 -1.64 4.05 28.87
C THR A 194 -2.06 2.73 28.24
N PRO A 195 -3.05 2.02 28.81
CA PRO A 195 -3.63 0.85 28.15
C PRO A 195 -4.12 1.27 26.77
N ARG A 196 -3.43 0.83 25.72
CA ARG A 196 -3.88 0.97 24.35
C ARG A 196 -5.26 0.32 24.30
N GLN A 197 -6.30 1.10 24.02
CA GLN A 197 -7.58 0.50 23.66
C GLN A 197 -7.33 -0.27 22.38
N GLU A 198 -7.19 -1.59 22.48
CA GLU A 198 -7.19 -2.48 21.33
C GLU A 198 -8.51 -2.25 20.61
N ARG A 199 -8.51 -1.37 19.60
CA ARG A 199 -9.58 -1.40 18.61
C ARG A 199 -9.51 -2.77 17.99
N ALA A 200 -10.62 -3.50 18.05
CA ALA A 200 -10.75 -4.75 17.34
C ALA A 200 -10.54 -4.44 15.85
N GLY A 201 -9.33 -4.71 15.36
CA GLY A 201 -8.99 -4.47 13.96
C GLY A 201 -9.93 -5.24 13.04
N VAL A 202 -10.06 -4.79 11.80
CA VAL A 202 -10.87 -5.51 10.82
C VAL A 202 -10.16 -6.79 10.38
N ASN A 203 -10.94 -7.86 10.23
CA ASN A 203 -10.45 -9.09 9.63
C ASN A 203 -10.34 -8.87 8.12
N LEU A 204 -9.11 -8.78 7.63
CA LEU A 204 -8.80 -8.73 6.21
C LEU A 204 -8.91 -10.13 5.61
N ARG A 205 -9.25 -10.19 4.32
CA ARG A 205 -9.48 -11.46 3.62
C ARG A 205 -8.21 -11.95 2.95
N GLU A 206 -7.99 -13.25 3.05
CA GLU A 206 -6.84 -13.94 2.49
C GLU A 206 -7.25 -14.83 1.33
N PHE A 207 -6.42 -14.88 0.31
CA PHE A 207 -6.66 -15.65 -0.91
C PHE A 207 -5.38 -16.41 -1.31
N GLU A 208 -5.55 -17.31 -2.27
CA GLU A 208 -4.47 -18.07 -2.90
C GLU A 208 -4.46 -17.77 -4.40
N ASP A 209 -3.26 -17.55 -4.95
CA ASP A 209 -3.06 -17.36 -6.38
C ASP A 209 -2.81 -18.69 -7.12
N GLU A 210 -2.76 -18.64 -8.45
CA GLU A 210 -2.55 -19.81 -9.32
C GLU A 210 -1.19 -20.52 -9.13
N TYR A 211 -0.27 -19.94 -8.36
CA TYR A 211 1.00 -20.53 -7.99
C TYR A 211 1.01 -21.13 -6.58
N GLY A 212 -0.12 -21.03 -5.87
CA GLY A 212 -0.24 -21.45 -4.46
C GLY A 212 0.31 -20.43 -3.47
N ASP A 213 0.64 -19.22 -3.91
CA ASP A 213 1.10 -18.15 -3.03
C ASP A 213 -0.10 -17.47 -2.36
N ARG A 214 0.11 -17.09 -1.10
CA ARG A 214 -0.89 -16.38 -0.30
C ARG A 214 -0.91 -14.90 -0.66
N VAL A 215 -2.09 -14.35 -0.90
CA VAL A 215 -2.32 -12.91 -1.11
C VAL A 215 -3.37 -12.34 -0.12
N LEU A 216 -3.15 -11.14 0.40
CA LEU A 216 -4.03 -10.50 1.39
C LEU A 216 -4.70 -9.28 0.75
N SER A 217 -6.02 -9.22 0.84
CA SER A 217 -6.77 -8.04 0.38
C SER A 217 -6.74 -6.95 1.45
N LEU A 218 -6.32 -5.75 1.05
CA LEU A 218 -6.41 -4.54 1.87
C LEU A 218 -7.77 -3.85 1.67
N SER A 219 -8.84 -4.63 1.53
CA SER A 219 -10.21 -4.14 1.45
C SER A 219 -11.14 -4.84 2.43
N ARG A 220 -11.99 -4.06 3.10
CA ARG A 220 -13.04 -4.55 4.00
C ARG A 220 -14.32 -4.86 3.23
N ASN A 221 -14.46 -4.31 2.03
CA ASN A 221 -15.69 -4.30 1.24
C ASN A 221 -15.52 -4.97 -0.12
N VAL A 222 -14.78 -6.08 -0.20
CA VAL A 222 -14.80 -6.90 -1.43
C VAL A 222 -16.15 -7.62 -1.51
N SER A 223 -17.17 -6.90 -1.98
CA SER A 223 -18.55 -7.40 -2.14
C SER A 223 -18.63 -8.52 -3.19
N ASP A 224 -17.63 -8.60 -4.07
CA ASP A 224 -17.41 -9.70 -5.00
C ASP A 224 -16.21 -10.55 -4.58
N SER A 225 -16.31 -11.86 -4.78
CA SER A 225 -15.15 -12.76 -4.64
C SER A 225 -14.08 -12.41 -5.66
N LEU A 226 -12.81 -12.44 -5.24
CA LEU A 226 -11.68 -12.31 -6.15
C LEU A 226 -11.39 -13.59 -6.94
N ILE A 227 -11.97 -14.72 -6.53
CA ILE A 227 -11.75 -16.02 -7.16
C ILE A 227 -12.10 -15.94 -8.66
N GLY A 228 -11.17 -16.40 -9.49
CA GLY A 228 -11.28 -16.39 -10.95
C GLY A 228 -10.82 -15.09 -11.61
N ARG A 229 -10.60 -14.01 -10.85
CA ARG A 229 -10.09 -12.74 -11.39
C ARG A 229 -8.57 -12.81 -11.61
N THR A 230 -8.10 -12.16 -12.66
CA THR A 230 -6.69 -11.83 -12.83
C THR A 230 -6.43 -10.43 -12.28
N ILE A 231 -5.50 -10.30 -11.34
CA ILE A 231 -5.05 -9.04 -10.74
C ILE A 231 -3.65 -8.70 -11.27
N SER A 232 -3.29 -7.40 -11.35
CA SER A 232 -2.05 -6.98 -12.01
C SER A 232 -1.53 -5.64 -11.50
N ASN A 233 -0.22 -5.44 -11.58
CA ASN A 233 0.45 -4.14 -11.40
C ASN A 233 1.02 -3.57 -12.71
N GLY A 234 0.62 -4.12 -13.85
CA GLY A 234 1.15 -3.74 -15.17
C GLY A 234 2.42 -4.47 -15.59
N LYS A 235 3.15 -5.13 -14.66
CA LYS A 235 4.31 -5.97 -15.01
C LYS A 235 4.00 -7.45 -15.04
N ARG A 236 3.13 -7.88 -14.13
CA ARG A 236 2.70 -9.28 -14.00
C ARG A 236 1.21 -9.30 -13.68
N GLY A 237 0.51 -10.23 -14.32
CA GLY A 237 -0.82 -10.65 -13.91
C GLY A 237 -0.73 -11.96 -13.14
N ILE A 238 -1.57 -12.13 -12.13
CA ILE A 238 -1.78 -13.41 -11.46
C ILE A 238 -3.28 -13.69 -11.34
N LYS A 239 -3.68 -14.94 -11.46
CA LYS A 239 -5.06 -15.35 -11.21
C LYS A 239 -5.27 -15.76 -9.76
N ILE A 240 -6.34 -15.29 -9.15
CA ILE A 240 -6.79 -15.77 -7.84
C ILE A 240 -7.61 -17.05 -8.02
N VAL A 241 -7.26 -18.11 -7.29
CA VAL A 241 -7.87 -19.44 -7.46
C VAL A 241 -8.66 -19.91 -6.26
N GLY A 242 -8.41 -19.35 -5.08
CA GLY A 242 -9.11 -19.73 -3.86
C GLY A 242 -9.16 -18.61 -2.84
N GLU A 243 -10.14 -18.69 -1.94
CA GLU A 243 -10.19 -17.88 -0.73
C GLU A 243 -9.77 -18.75 0.45
N VAL A 244 -8.87 -18.23 1.29
CA VAL A 244 -8.42 -18.92 2.47
C VAL A 244 -9.33 -18.55 3.62
N THR A 245 -10.13 -19.51 4.07
CA THR A 245 -10.96 -19.33 5.25
C THR A 245 -10.07 -19.40 6.50
N PRO A 246 -10.09 -18.40 7.40
CA PRO A 246 -9.45 -18.52 8.70
C PRO A 246 -9.97 -19.77 9.40
N GLY A 247 -9.06 -20.65 9.81
CA GLY A 247 -9.39 -21.98 10.33
C GLY A 247 -10.29 -21.92 11.57
N ARG A 248 -11.26 -22.84 11.60
CA ARG A 248 -11.83 -23.43 12.81
C ARG A 248 -10.75 -24.14 13.63
#